data_AF-A0A2D4S5H6-F1
#
_entry.id   AF-A0A2D4S5H6-F1
#
_cell.length_a   1.000
_cell.length_b   1.000
_cell.length_c   1.000
_cell.angle_alpha   90.00
_cell.angle_beta   90.00
_cell.angle_gamma   90.00
#
_symmetry.space_group_name_H-M   'P 1'
#
loop_
_entity.id
_entity.type
_entity.pdbx_description
1 polymer ?
#
loop_
_entity_poly.entity_id
_entity_poly.type
_entity_poly.pdbx_seq_one_letter_code
_entity_poly.pdbx_strand_id
1 'polypeptide(L)' 'MKDCNSCGKCCIKYSNGGLSASKAEIEVWQEESPEIAAYVHQGQIWHDPKTKQLIELCPFLENAPNSNVYTCAI' A
#
# COMPACT_ATOMS: atom_id res chain seq x y z
N MET A 1 -5.98 -12.56 -2.11
CA MET A 1 -5.25 -11.28 -2.20
C MET A 1 -4.10 -11.45 -3.19
N LYS A 2 -3.63 -10.35 -3.79
CA LYS A 2 -2.48 -10.29 -4.70
C LYS A 2 -1.35 -9.57 -4.00
N ASP A 3 -0.12 -9.96 -4.25
CA ASP A 3 1.00 -9.27 -3.63
C ASP A 3 1.10 -7.83 -4.16
N CYS A 4 1.31 -6.90 -3.24
CA CYS A 4 1.76 -5.56 -3.57
C CYS A 4 3.15 -5.68 -4.16
N ASN A 5 3.34 -5.10 -5.33
CA ASN A 5 4.61 -5.09 -6.04
C ASN A 5 5.08 -3.65 -6.33
N SER A 6 4.54 -2.69 -5.60
CA SER A 6 4.89 -1.26 -5.67
C SER A 6 4.88 -0.67 -7.10
N CYS A 7 3.99 -1.17 -7.98
CA CYS A 7 3.96 -0.75 -9.39
C CYS A 7 2.91 0.35 -9.71
N GLY A 8 2.13 0.80 -8.73
CA GLY A 8 1.01 1.75 -8.90
C GLY A 8 -0.24 1.14 -9.54
N LYS A 9 -0.09 0.33 -10.60
CA LYS A 9 -1.21 -0.29 -11.32
C LYS A 9 -2.00 -1.29 -10.45
N CYS A 10 -1.34 -1.96 -9.51
CA CYS A 10 -1.99 -2.89 -8.59
C CYS A 10 -2.95 -2.16 -7.63
N CYS A 11 -2.64 -0.91 -7.26
CA CYS A 11 -3.45 -0.11 -6.36
C CYS A 11 -4.81 0.25 -6.96
N ILE A 12 -4.83 0.64 -8.24
CA ILE A 12 -6.09 0.95 -8.97
C ILE A 12 -7.03 -0.26 -9.06
N LYS A 13 -6.46 -1.47 -9.09
CA LYS A 13 -7.24 -2.69 -9.33
C LYS A 13 -7.63 -3.43 -8.05
N TYR A 14 -6.80 -3.36 -7.03
CA TYR A 14 -6.85 -4.30 -5.91
C TYR A 14 -6.69 -3.64 -4.53
N SER A 15 -6.56 -2.31 -4.42
CA SER A 15 -6.24 -1.69 -3.12
C SER A 15 -7.35 -1.80 -2.07
N ASN A 16 -8.59 -2.10 -2.44
CA ASN A 16 -9.71 -2.26 -1.48
C ASN A 16 -9.67 -3.59 -0.71
N GLY A 17 -8.49 -3.97 -0.19
CA GLY A 17 -8.26 -5.25 0.51
C GLY A 17 -7.99 -6.43 -0.42
N GLY A 18 -7.80 -6.16 -1.72
CA GLY A 18 -7.32 -7.14 -2.67
C GLY A 18 -5.79 -7.33 -2.65
N LEU A 19 -5.04 -6.48 -1.94
CA LEU A 19 -3.57 -6.52 -1.87
C LEU A 19 -3.03 -7.07 -0.54
N SER A 20 -1.88 -7.74 -0.60
CA SER A 20 -1.13 -8.26 0.55
C SER A 20 0.34 -7.86 0.47
N ALA A 21 1.01 -7.77 1.61
CA ALA A 21 2.47 -7.70 1.70
C ALA A 21 2.97 -8.92 2.49
N SER A 22 4.20 -9.35 2.23
CA SER A 22 4.77 -10.47 2.98
C SER A 22 5.11 -10.04 4.42
N LYS A 23 5.18 -10.99 5.35
CA LYS A 23 5.57 -10.70 6.74
C LYS A 23 6.95 -10.04 6.83
N ALA A 24 7.91 -10.53 6.04
CA ALA A 24 9.26 -9.97 5.99
C ALA A 24 9.28 -8.53 5.45
N GLU A 25 8.46 -8.24 4.44
CA GLU A 25 8.33 -6.89 3.89
C GLU A 25 7.69 -5.92 4.90
N ILE A 26 6.66 -6.38 5.62
CA ILE A 26 6.06 -5.61 6.71
C ILE A 26 7.07 -5.35 7.84
N GLU A 27 7.90 -6.33 8.20
CA GLU A 27 8.97 -6.17 9.19
C GLU A 27 9.98 -5.11 8.75
N VAL A 28 10.41 -5.12 7.49
CA VAL A 28 11.28 -4.06 6.94
C VAL A 28 10.61 -2.69 7.01
N TRP A 29 9.33 -2.56 6.66
CA TRP A 29 8.64 -1.26 6.76
C TRP A 29 8.53 -0.77 8.20
N GLN A 30 8.36 -1.67 9.18
CA GLN A 30 8.30 -1.29 10.59
C GLN A 30 9.63 -0.69 11.09
N GLU A 31 10.74 -1.11 10.51
CA GLU A 31 12.08 -0.63 10.87
C GLU A 31 12.49 0.61 10.05
N GLU A 32 12.25 0.58 8.73
CA GLU A 32 12.85 1.53 7.78
C GLU A 32 11.85 2.55 7.18
N SER A 33 10.54 2.29 7.26
CA SER A 33 9.51 3.11 6.60
C SER A 33 8.24 3.21 7.46
N PRO A 34 8.32 3.83 8.65
CA PRO A 34 7.23 3.88 9.62
C PRO A 34 5.96 4.54 9.05
N GLU A 35 6.09 5.44 8.08
CA GLU A 35 4.99 6.05 7.35
C GLU A 35 4.18 5.03 6.53
N ILE A 36 4.84 4.01 5.97
CA ILE A 36 4.20 2.91 5.23
C ILE A 36 3.63 1.90 6.21
N ALA A 37 4.41 1.54 7.23
CA ALA A 37 3.98 0.61 8.28
C ALA A 37 2.73 1.09 9.04
N ALA A 38 2.51 2.41 9.14
CA ALA A 38 1.33 2.99 9.75
C ALA A 38 0.01 2.51 9.10
N TYR A 39 0.05 2.15 7.81
CA TYR A 39 -1.10 1.64 7.06
C TYR A 39 -1.27 0.12 7.11
N VAL A 40 -0.46 -0.57 7.92
CA VAL A 40 -0.58 -2.00 8.19
C VAL A 40 -1.48 -2.21 9.40
N HIS A 41 -2.47 -3.09 9.27
CA HIS A 41 -3.31 -3.51 10.39
C HIS A 41 -3.53 -5.02 10.35
N GLN A 42 -3.21 -5.72 11.45
CA GLN A 42 -3.38 -7.17 11.56
C GLN A 42 -2.71 -7.97 10.42
N GLY A 43 -1.56 -7.50 9.92
CA GLY A 43 -0.84 -8.14 8.81
C GLY A 43 -1.46 -7.89 7.43
N GLN A 44 -2.52 -7.08 7.35
CA GLN A 44 -3.12 -6.61 6.11
C GLN A 44 -2.69 -5.18 5.81
N ILE A 45 -2.71 -4.81 4.54
CA ILE A 45 -2.23 -3.51 4.07
C ILE A 45 -3.36 -2.66 3.52
N TRP A 46 -3.08 -1.36 3.56
CA TRP A 46 -3.98 -0.26 3.21
C TRP A 46 -5.18 -0.19 4.15
N HIS A 47 -4.86 0.01 5.44
CA HIS A 47 -5.83 0.44 6.45
C HIS A 47 -5.51 1.86 6.91
N ASP A 48 -6.55 2.66 7.16
CA ASP A 48 -6.39 3.99 7.75
C ASP A 48 -5.67 3.88 9.11
N PRO A 49 -4.58 4.62 9.34
CA PRO A 49 -3.76 4.49 10.55
C PRO A 49 -4.52 4.89 11.82
N LYS A 50 -5.56 5.73 11.72
CA LYS A 50 -6.35 6.25 12.84
C LYS A 50 -7.57 5.39 13.12
N THR A 51 -8.35 5.06 12.10
CA THR A 51 -9.63 4.34 12.25
C THR A 51 -9.50 2.83 12.10
N LYS A 52 -8.37 2.36 11.55
CA LYS A 52 -8.10 0.95 11.19
C LYS A 52 -9.04 0.38 10.12
N GLN A 53 -9.87 1.23 9.51
CA GLN A 53 -10.73 0.83 8.42
C GLN A 53 -9.92 0.63 7.14
N LEU A 54 -10.37 -0.31 6.31
CA LEU A 54 -9.78 -0.55 5.02
C LEU A 54 -9.96 0.69 4.12
N ILE A 55 -8.90 1.12 3.46
CA ILE A 55 -8.96 2.22 2.49
C ILE A 55 -9.06 1.67 1.07
N GLU A 56 -9.87 2.32 0.24
CA GLU A 56 -10.16 1.84 -1.12
C GLU A 56 -8.98 1.99 -2.07
N LEU A 57 -8.13 3.00 -1.83
CA LEU A 57 -7.00 3.35 -2.67
C LEU A 57 -5.72 3.48 -1.84
N CYS A 58 -4.61 2.98 -2.38
CA CYS A 58 -3.31 3.00 -1.73
C CYS A 58 -2.89 4.47 -1.52
N PRO A 59 -2.45 4.84 -0.30
CA PRO A 59 -2.11 6.22 0.02
C PRO A 59 -0.79 6.67 -0.64
N PHE A 60 0.01 5.72 -1.11
CA PHE A 60 1.29 5.94 -1.80
C PHE A 60 1.14 5.89 -3.33
N LEU A 61 -0.07 5.78 -3.86
CA LEU A 61 -0.30 5.80 -5.30
C LEU A 61 -0.09 7.23 -5.84
N GLU A 62 0.82 7.36 -6.79
CA GLU A 62 1.10 8.61 -7.48
C GLU A 62 0.79 8.49 -8.97
N ASN A 63 0.57 9.65 -9.61
CA ASN A 63 0.48 9.77 -11.05
C ASN A 63 1.73 10.49 -11.57
N ALA A 64 2.41 9.88 -12.54
CA ALA A 64 3.60 10.48 -13.12
C ALA A 64 3.21 11.70 -13.97
N PRO A 65 3.94 12.82 -13.84
CA PRO A 65 3.55 14.10 -14.43
C PRO A 65 3.35 14.02 -15.94
N ASN A 66 2.23 14.59 -16.41
CA ASN A 66 1.83 14.63 -17.81
C ASN A 66 1.69 13.24 -18.47
N SER A 67 1.35 12.20 -17.69
CA SER A 67 1.17 10.84 -18.21
C SER A 67 0.02 10.10 -17.53
N ASN A 68 -0.50 9.06 -18.20
CA ASN A 68 -1.45 8.11 -17.60
C ASN A 68 -0.74 6.96 -16.87
N VAL A 69 0.51 7.17 -16.47
CA VAL A 69 1.33 6.17 -15.78
C VAL A 69 1.19 6.38 -14.27
N TYR A 70 0.91 5.28 -13.57
CA TYR A 70 0.85 5.26 -12.11
C TYR A 70 2.17 4.76 -11.54
N THR A 71 2.61 5.36 -10.44
CA THR A 71 3.81 4.99 -9.68
C THR A 71 3.44 4.81 -8.20
N CYS A 72 4.31 4.15 -7.43
CA CYS A 72 4.19 4.12 -5.97
C CYS A 72 5.34 4.90 -5.35
N ALA A 73 5.07 5.62 -4.28
CA ALA A 73 6.07 6.24 -3.40
C ALA A 73 6.42 5.34 -2.19
N ILE A 74 6.53 4.03 -2.43
CA ILE A 74 6.90 2.99 -1.44
C ILE A 74 8.37 2.64 -1.62
#